data_AF-A0A7S6RCC5-F1
#
_entry.id   AF-A0A7S6RCC5-F1
#
_cell.length_a   1.000
_cell.length_b   1.000
_cell.length_c   1.000
_cell.angle_alpha   90.00
_cell.angle_beta   90.00
_cell.angle_gamma   90.00
#
_symmetry.space_group_name_H-M   'P 1'
#
loop_
_entity.id
_entity.type
_entity.pdbx_description
1 polymer ?
#
loop_
_entity_poly.entity_id
_entity_poly.type
_entity_poly.pdbx_seq_one_letter_code
_entity_poly.pdbx_strand_id
1 'polypeptide(L)'
;MSTNNSVNGSTNTVVLNSPFLKTLVQQIRGQDTYGVYRNWSDELILKPFVVTKQKKREISLEGEVDPITQARIMAFFRAVAAGIEQETGLISQVVLDLSHEGFGWALVFSGRLLLTKKTLRDAHRFGFDSLEKLAQEGDTYVQKGIELGKRFAEVGNL
;
A
#
# COMPACT_ATOMS: atom_id res chain seq x y z
N MET A 1 15.09 22.80 -33.56
CA MET A 1 16.05 22.74 -32.45
C MET A 1 15.26 22.63 -31.15
N SER A 2 15.38 21.47 -30.53
CA SER A 2 15.07 21.04 -29.16
C SER A 2 14.12 21.85 -28.28
N THR A 3 12.89 21.35 -28.13
CA THR A 3 12.12 21.51 -26.89
C THR A 3 12.41 20.31 -25.97
N ASN A 4 13.23 20.54 -24.95
CA ASN A 4 13.52 19.56 -23.90
C ASN A 4 12.26 19.29 -23.07
N ASN A 5 11.65 18.11 -23.26
CA ASN A 5 10.55 17.58 -22.46
C ASN A 5 11.04 16.48 -21.49
N SER A 6 12.15 16.71 -20.76
CA SER A 6 12.77 15.69 -19.89
C SER A 6 12.33 15.73 -18.42
N VAL A 7 11.41 16.61 -18.03
CA VAL A 7 11.05 16.83 -16.61
C VAL A 7 10.01 15.82 -16.11
N ASN A 8 9.03 15.42 -16.93
CA ASN A 8 8.03 14.43 -16.53
C ASN A 8 8.53 12.98 -16.60
N GLY A 9 9.43 12.65 -17.54
CA GLY A 9 10.00 11.30 -17.64
C GLY A 9 10.91 10.95 -16.46
N SER A 10 11.74 11.91 -16.01
CA SER A 10 12.68 11.71 -14.91
C SER A 10 11.99 11.63 -13.54
N THR A 11 11.00 12.48 -13.29
CA THR A 11 10.24 12.50 -12.03
C THR A 11 9.48 11.19 -11.79
N ASN A 12 8.81 10.65 -12.81
CA ASN A 12 8.15 9.34 -12.72
C ASN A 12 9.14 8.21 -12.42
N THR A 13 10.32 8.22 -13.04
CA THR A 13 11.36 7.20 -12.77
C THR A 13 11.89 7.30 -11.33
N VAL A 14 12.08 8.51 -10.80
CA VAL A 14 12.51 8.70 -9.41
C VAL A 14 11.47 8.17 -8.43
N VAL A 15 10.19 8.44 -8.69
CA VAL A 15 9.08 8.04 -7.82
C VAL A 15 8.88 6.54 -7.85
N LEU A 16 8.90 5.91 -9.03
CA LEU A 16 8.89 4.45 -9.17
C LEU A 16 10.07 3.76 -8.47
N ASN A 17 11.16 4.50 -8.25
CA ASN A 17 12.31 4.00 -7.51
C ASN A 17 12.18 4.13 -5.99
N SER A 18 11.07 4.65 -5.45
CA SER A 18 10.88 4.76 -4.01
C SER A 18 10.93 3.37 -3.35
N PRO A 19 11.52 3.25 -2.14
CA PRO A 19 11.57 1.98 -1.43
C PRO A 19 10.18 1.37 -1.26
N PHE A 20 9.20 2.17 -0.84
CA PHE A 20 7.83 1.67 -0.63
C PHE A 20 7.18 1.15 -1.92
N LEU A 21 7.30 1.84 -3.06
CA LEU A 21 6.67 1.36 -4.30
C LEU A 21 7.30 0.07 -4.80
N LYS A 22 8.63 -0.10 -4.65
CA LYS A 22 9.31 -1.36 -4.96
C LYS A 22 8.80 -2.49 -4.08
N THR A 23 8.70 -2.26 -2.78
CA THR A 23 8.16 -3.25 -1.83
C THR A 23 6.70 -3.59 -2.17
N LEU A 24 5.87 -2.60 -2.53
CA LEU A 24 4.49 -2.84 -2.95
C LEU A 24 4.41 -3.72 -4.20
N VAL A 25 5.22 -3.45 -5.22
CA VAL A 25 5.29 -4.30 -6.42
C VAL A 25 5.72 -5.72 -6.06
N GLN A 26 6.74 -5.87 -5.20
CA GLN A 26 7.19 -7.19 -4.73
C GLN A 26 6.06 -7.95 -4.03
N GLN A 27 5.30 -7.30 -3.16
CA GLN A 27 4.17 -7.92 -2.45
C GLN A 27 3.03 -8.34 -3.39
N ILE A 28 2.79 -7.57 -4.46
CA ILE A 28 1.79 -7.93 -5.49
C ILE A 28 2.28 -9.13 -6.29
N ARG A 29 3.52 -9.10 -6.79
CA ARG A 29 4.12 -10.20 -7.55
C ARG A 29 4.25 -11.48 -6.72
N GLY A 30 4.54 -11.37 -5.43
CA GLY A 30 4.63 -12.50 -4.51
C GLY A 30 3.31 -13.25 -4.29
N GLN A 31 2.17 -12.63 -4.59
CA GLN A 31 0.84 -13.24 -4.52
C GLN A 31 0.28 -13.65 -5.87
N ASP A 32 1.01 -13.41 -6.95
CA ASP A 32 0.59 -13.74 -8.31
C ASP A 32 0.88 -15.21 -8.65
N THR A 33 0.10 -16.11 -8.05
CA THR A 33 0.26 -17.57 -8.20
C THR A 33 0.28 -18.02 -9.67
N TYR A 34 -0.53 -17.38 -10.51
CA TYR A 34 -0.66 -17.73 -11.93
C TYR A 34 0.32 -16.98 -12.84
N GLY A 35 1.09 -16.03 -12.31
CA GLY A 35 2.09 -15.29 -13.07
C GLY A 35 1.52 -14.28 -14.08
N VAL A 36 0.31 -13.76 -13.84
CA VAL A 36 -0.37 -12.77 -14.69
C VAL A 36 0.48 -11.52 -14.89
N TYR A 37 1.19 -11.08 -13.86
CA TYR A 37 1.96 -9.84 -13.84
C TYR A 37 3.43 -10.00 -14.25
N ARG A 38 3.91 -11.21 -14.57
CA ARG A 38 5.36 -11.46 -14.85
C ARG A 38 5.96 -10.51 -15.88
N ASN A 39 5.22 -10.23 -16.95
CA ASN A 39 5.67 -9.38 -18.06
C ASN A 39 5.20 -7.92 -17.94
N TRP A 40 4.51 -7.57 -16.86
CA TRP A 40 3.98 -6.22 -16.67
C TRP A 40 5.07 -5.32 -16.09
N SER A 41 5.12 -4.07 -16.56
CA SER A 41 5.97 -3.06 -15.92
C SER A 41 5.43 -2.71 -14.53
N ASP A 42 6.32 -2.25 -13.65
CA ASP A 42 5.96 -1.83 -12.30
C ASP A 42 4.93 -0.68 -12.33
N GLU A 43 5.06 0.25 -13.28
CA GLU A 43 4.08 1.31 -13.51
C GLU A 43 2.69 0.75 -13.82
N LEU A 44 2.60 -0.29 -14.66
CA LEU A 44 1.33 -0.92 -15.02
C LEU A 44 0.69 -1.63 -13.81
N ILE A 45 1.50 -2.28 -12.98
CA ILE A 45 1.05 -2.92 -11.73
C ILE A 45 0.54 -1.89 -10.72
N LEU A 46 1.18 -0.73 -10.63
CA LEU A 46 0.82 0.32 -9.68
C LEU A 46 -0.34 1.21 -10.15
N LYS A 47 -0.64 1.24 -11.45
CA LYS A 47 -1.71 2.05 -12.04
C LYS A 47 -3.06 1.95 -11.31
N PRO A 48 -3.55 0.78 -10.86
CA PRO A 48 -4.81 0.66 -10.13
C PRO A 48 -4.86 1.37 -8.77
N PHE A 49 -3.70 1.75 -8.21
CA PHE A 49 -3.63 2.54 -6.97
C PHE A 49 -3.81 4.03 -7.23
N VAL A 50 -3.66 4.51 -8.47
CA VAL A 50 -3.83 5.92 -8.82
C VAL A 50 -5.26 6.17 -9.29
N VAL A 51 -6.05 6.81 -8.45
CA VAL A 51 -7.47 7.12 -8.69
C VAL A 51 -7.70 8.59 -8.42
N THR A 52 -8.05 9.34 -9.46
CA THR A 52 -8.30 10.78 -9.35
C THR A 52 -9.45 11.08 -8.39
N LYS A 53 -9.45 12.26 -7.77
CA LYS A 53 -10.54 12.69 -6.88
C LYS A 53 -11.91 12.64 -7.55
N GLN A 54 -11.97 12.97 -8.84
CA GLN A 54 -13.20 12.86 -9.62
C GLN A 54 -13.66 11.40 -9.73
N LYS A 55 -12.77 10.50 -10.16
CA LYS A 55 -13.08 9.08 -10.32
C LYS A 55 -13.48 8.42 -8.99
N LYS A 56 -12.86 8.81 -7.88
CA LYS A 56 -13.28 8.37 -6.54
C LYS A 56 -14.73 8.72 -6.22
N ARG A 57 -15.18 9.93 -6.59
CA ARG A 57 -16.57 10.37 -6.34
C ARG A 57 -17.58 9.62 -7.18
N GLU A 58 -17.18 9.17 -8.37
CA GLU A 58 -18.01 8.38 -9.29
C GLU A 58 -18.19 6.92 -8.84
N ILE A 59 -17.31 6.41 -7.97
CA ILE A 59 -17.44 5.07 -7.39
C ILE A 59 -18.58 5.06 -6.37
N SER A 60 -19.55 4.16 -6.62
CA SER A 60 -20.65 3.86 -5.70
C SER A 60 -20.12 3.23 -4.42
N LEU A 61 -20.79 3.53 -3.30
CA LEU A 61 -20.54 2.92 -1.99
C LEU A 61 -21.59 1.84 -1.66
N GLU A 62 -22.53 1.59 -2.58
CA GLU A 62 -23.57 0.59 -2.39
C GLU A 62 -23.02 -0.82 -2.65
N GLY A 63 -23.38 -1.75 -1.76
CA GLY A 63 -22.98 -3.15 -1.86
C GLY A 63 -21.55 -3.42 -1.37
N GLU A 64 -21.10 -4.66 -1.55
CA GLU A 64 -19.81 -5.10 -1.04
C GLU A 64 -18.62 -4.41 -1.72
N VAL A 65 -17.51 -4.30 -0.99
CA VAL A 65 -16.24 -3.84 -1.55
C VAL A 65 -15.72 -4.89 -2.52
N ASP A 66 -15.51 -4.51 -3.77
CA ASP A 66 -14.97 -5.38 -4.81
C ASP A 66 -13.69 -6.14 -4.34
N PRO A 67 -13.59 -7.47 -4.55
CA PRO A 67 -12.44 -8.26 -4.09
C PRO A 67 -11.09 -7.77 -4.60
N ILE A 68 -11.02 -7.20 -5.81
CA ILE A 68 -9.78 -6.63 -6.36
C ILE A 68 -9.40 -5.38 -5.56
N THR A 69 -10.37 -4.58 -5.14
CA THR A 69 -10.14 -3.43 -4.26
C THR A 69 -9.68 -3.86 -2.87
N GLN A 70 -10.29 -4.89 -2.28
CA GLN A 70 -9.80 -5.47 -1.02
C GLN A 70 -8.36 -5.99 -1.17
N ALA A 71 -8.05 -6.68 -2.27
CA ALA A 71 -6.69 -7.16 -2.56
C ALA A 71 -5.67 -6.01 -2.70
N ARG A 72 -6.05 -4.86 -3.29
CA ARG A 72 -5.19 -3.67 -3.34
C ARG A 72 -4.91 -3.10 -1.96
N ILE A 73 -5.94 -2.98 -1.11
CA ILE A 73 -5.78 -2.53 0.28
C ILE A 73 -4.85 -3.49 1.03
N MET A 74 -5.10 -4.79 0.89
CA MET A 74 -4.30 -5.85 1.50
C MET A 74 -2.83 -5.78 1.06
N ALA A 75 -2.57 -5.61 -0.23
CA ALA A 75 -1.22 -5.47 -0.78
C ALA A 75 -0.51 -4.21 -0.27
N PHE A 76 -1.21 -3.07 -0.16
CA PHE A 76 -0.67 -1.85 0.42
C PHE A 76 -0.18 -2.06 1.85
N PHE A 77 -1.02 -2.66 2.72
CA PHE A 77 -0.63 -2.88 4.11
C PHE A 77 0.38 -4.02 4.28
N ARG A 78 0.43 -5.00 3.38
CA ARG A 78 1.55 -5.98 3.32
C ARG A 78 2.87 -5.32 2.96
N ALA A 79 2.85 -4.33 2.07
CA ALA A 79 4.05 -3.54 1.76
C ALA A 79 4.51 -2.72 2.97
N VAL A 80 3.57 -2.15 3.73
CA VAL A 80 3.86 -1.49 5.02
C VAL A 80 4.50 -2.48 5.99
N ALA A 81 3.90 -3.66 6.17
CA ALA A 81 4.42 -4.70 7.06
C ALA A 81 5.85 -5.13 6.69
N ALA A 82 6.09 -5.40 5.41
CA ALA A 82 7.41 -5.77 4.91
C ALA A 82 8.45 -4.66 5.11
N GLY A 83 8.07 -3.39 4.91
CA GLY A 83 8.96 -2.26 5.17
C GLY A 83 9.32 -2.10 6.65
N ILE A 84 8.37 -2.37 7.56
CA ILE A 84 8.64 -2.34 9.01
C ILE A 84 9.54 -3.53 9.40
N GLU A 85 9.25 -4.72 8.89
CA GLU A 85 10.02 -5.94 9.16
C GLU A 85 11.47 -5.79 8.73
N GLN A 86 11.73 -5.19 7.56
CA GLN A 86 13.08 -4.94 7.05
C GLN A 86 13.94 -4.09 8.02
N GLU A 87 13.34 -3.13 8.71
CA GLU A 87 14.04 -2.16 9.56
C GLU A 87 14.03 -2.52 11.06
N THR A 88 13.22 -3.49 11.46
CA THR A 88 13.03 -3.86 12.88
C THR A 88 13.32 -5.33 13.17
N GLY A 89 13.27 -6.21 12.16
CA GLY A 89 13.32 -7.66 12.31
C GLY A 89 12.03 -8.27 12.88
N LEU A 90 11.00 -7.47 13.13
CA LEU A 90 9.72 -7.93 13.66
C LEU A 90 8.84 -8.51 12.55
N ILE A 91 8.70 -9.84 12.54
CA ILE A 91 7.85 -10.55 11.58
C ILE A 91 6.42 -10.04 11.73
N SER A 92 5.90 -9.42 10.67
CA SER A 92 4.66 -8.66 10.73
C SER A 92 3.54 -9.33 9.93
N GLN A 93 2.35 -9.42 10.53
CA GLN A 93 1.13 -9.89 9.89
C GLN A 93 0.16 -8.74 9.63
N VAL A 94 -0.74 -8.96 8.68
CA VAL A 94 -1.72 -7.97 8.28
C VAL A 94 -3.11 -8.58 8.27
N VAL A 95 -4.05 -7.90 8.92
CA VAL A 95 -5.48 -8.23 8.90
C VAL A 95 -6.22 -7.08 8.25
N LEU A 96 -7.04 -7.42 7.26
CA LEU A 96 -8.03 -6.53 6.68
C LEU A 96 -9.41 -7.05 7.07
N ASP A 97 -10.13 -6.28 7.86
CA ASP A 97 -11.51 -6.53 8.25
C ASP A 97 -12.38 -5.43 7.69
N LEU A 98 -13.38 -5.79 6.89
CA LEU A 98 -14.27 -4.85 6.21
C LEU A 98 -15.72 -5.36 6.29
N SER A 99 -16.62 -4.46 6.68
CA SER A 99 -18.06 -4.66 6.54
C SER A 99 -18.48 -4.56 5.08
N HIS A 100 -19.70 -5.02 4.78
CA HIS A 100 -20.31 -4.88 3.46
C HIS A 100 -20.39 -3.42 3.01
N GLU A 101 -20.56 -2.46 3.94
CA GLU A 101 -20.59 -1.02 3.65
C GLU A 101 -19.19 -0.40 3.46
N GLY A 102 -18.12 -1.18 3.48
CA GLY A 102 -16.75 -0.68 3.29
C GLY A 102 -16.17 0.06 4.49
N PHE A 103 -16.69 -0.23 5.69
CA PHE A 103 -16.15 0.25 6.97
C PHE A 103 -15.35 -0.86 7.65
N GLY A 104 -14.24 -0.51 8.27
CA GLY A 104 -13.49 -1.49 9.06
C GLY A 104 -12.07 -1.05 9.37
N TRP A 105 -11.16 -2.01 9.37
CA TRP A 105 -9.79 -1.82 9.80
C TRP A 105 -8.78 -2.55 8.92
N ALA A 106 -7.68 -1.86 8.64
CA ALA A 106 -6.43 -2.50 8.28
C ALA A 106 -5.48 -2.42 9.48
N LEU A 107 -5.01 -3.58 9.92
CA LEU A 107 -4.16 -3.74 11.09
C LEU A 107 -2.86 -4.42 10.67
N VAL A 108 -1.72 -3.86 11.08
CA VAL A 108 -0.41 -4.50 10.97
C VAL A 108 0.11 -4.72 12.38
N PHE A 109 0.49 -5.94 12.70
CA PHE A 109 0.97 -6.30 14.04
C PHE A 109 2.09 -7.32 13.98
N SER A 110 2.91 -7.35 15.04
CA SER A 110 3.92 -8.38 15.28
C SER A 110 3.83 -8.79 16.74
N GLY A 111 3.84 -10.10 17.02
CA GLY A 111 3.53 -10.63 18.35
C GLY A 111 2.20 -10.07 18.88
N ARG A 112 2.26 -9.27 19.95
CA ARG A 112 1.09 -8.55 20.51
C ARG A 112 1.11 -7.04 20.28
N LEU A 113 2.07 -6.53 19.52
CA LEU A 113 2.24 -5.10 19.24
C LEU A 113 1.52 -4.72 17.95
N LEU A 114 0.56 -3.79 18.06
CA LEU A 114 -0.09 -3.18 16.89
C LEU A 114 0.82 -2.07 16.33
N LEU A 115 1.51 -2.37 15.24
CA LEU A 115 2.47 -1.49 14.58
C LEU A 115 1.79 -0.43 13.70
N THR A 116 0.68 -0.78 13.07
CA THR A 116 -0.13 0.15 12.29
C THR A 116 -1.59 -0.17 12.43
N LYS A 117 -2.41 0.88 12.52
CA LYS A 117 -3.86 0.80 12.39
C LYS A 117 -4.37 1.86 11.44
N LYS A 118 -5.32 1.48 10.59
CA LYS A 118 -6.09 2.41 9.78
C LYS A 118 -7.55 2.04 9.82
N THR A 119 -8.37 2.97 10.30
CA THR A 119 -9.82 2.90 10.07
C THR A 119 -10.09 3.15 8.60
N LEU A 120 -10.81 2.23 7.97
CA LEU A 120 -11.27 2.36 6.60
C LEU A 120 -12.74 2.82 6.63
N ARG A 121 -13.00 3.84 5.81
CA ARG A 121 -14.35 4.33 5.47
C ARG A 121 -14.35 4.48 3.96
N ASP A 122 -15.47 4.19 3.32
CA ASP A 122 -15.60 4.23 1.86
C ASP A 122 -14.51 3.38 1.16
N ALA A 123 -14.23 2.17 1.66
CA ALA A 123 -13.14 1.33 1.15
C ALA A 123 -13.23 1.05 -0.37
N HIS A 124 -14.43 1.09 -0.96
CA HIS A 124 -14.66 1.05 -2.41
C HIS A 124 -13.84 2.09 -3.18
N ARG A 125 -13.58 3.25 -2.55
CA ARG A 125 -12.87 4.40 -3.14
C ARG A 125 -11.36 4.38 -2.88
N PHE A 126 -10.82 3.27 -2.37
CA PHE A 126 -9.40 3.16 -2.07
C PHE A 126 -8.52 3.46 -3.29
N GLY A 127 -7.62 4.42 -3.13
CA GLY A 127 -6.68 4.88 -4.15
C GLY A 127 -6.05 6.22 -3.77
N PHE A 128 -5.10 6.67 -4.57
CA PHE A 128 -4.27 7.85 -4.34
C PHE A 128 -4.31 8.78 -5.55
N ASP A 129 -4.12 10.07 -5.33
CA ASP A 129 -4.20 11.05 -6.42
C ASP A 129 -3.02 10.93 -7.41
N SER A 130 -1.89 10.37 -6.96
CA SER A 130 -0.68 10.14 -7.76
C SER A 130 0.21 9.06 -7.11
N LEU A 131 1.24 8.61 -7.83
CA LEU A 131 2.24 7.66 -7.29
C LEU A 131 3.06 8.28 -6.15
N GLU A 132 3.32 9.58 -6.20
CA GLU A 132 4.02 10.31 -5.13
C GLU A 132 3.21 10.28 -3.85
N LYS A 133 1.89 10.46 -3.94
CA LYS A 133 0.99 10.39 -2.78
C LYS A 133 0.87 8.98 -2.22
N LEU A 134 0.85 7.97 -3.10
CA LEU A 134 0.92 6.57 -2.70
C LEU A 134 2.21 6.27 -1.93
N ALA A 135 3.36 6.68 -2.48
CA ALA A 135 4.66 6.49 -1.85
C ALA A 135 4.74 7.21 -0.48
N GLN A 136 4.37 8.50 -0.43
CA GLN A 136 4.41 9.31 0.79
C GLN A 136 3.55 8.71 1.92
N GLU A 137 2.32 8.27 1.62
CA GLU A 137 1.46 7.66 2.63
C GLU A 137 2.04 6.33 3.12
N GLY A 138 2.53 5.49 2.21
CA GLY A 138 3.18 4.22 2.53
C GLY A 138 4.40 4.40 3.43
N ASP A 139 5.32 5.29 3.05
CA ASP A 139 6.51 5.63 3.83
C ASP A 139 6.13 6.15 5.22
N THR A 140 5.07 6.97 5.33
CA THR A 140 4.58 7.48 6.62
C THR A 140 4.11 6.35 7.54
N TYR A 141 3.40 5.36 7.01
CA TYR A 141 2.99 4.19 7.77
C TYR A 141 4.19 3.35 8.22
N VAL A 142 5.14 3.11 7.31
CA VAL A 142 6.36 2.36 7.62
C VAL A 142 7.15 3.04 8.73
N GLN A 143 7.43 4.34 8.62
CA GLN A 143 8.21 5.06 9.64
C GLN A 143 7.55 5.04 11.01
N LYS A 144 6.24 5.29 11.10
CA LYS A 144 5.50 5.21 12.37
C LYS A 144 5.49 3.80 12.96
N GLY A 145 5.37 2.78 12.10
CA GLY A 145 5.45 1.40 12.52
C GLY A 145 6.84 1.03 13.05
N ILE A 146 7.91 1.50 12.41
CA ILE A 146 9.30 1.32 12.86
C ILE A 146 9.51 2.00 14.22
N GLU A 147 9.04 3.24 14.40
CA GLU A 147 9.14 3.96 15.66
C GLU A 147 8.49 3.17 16.81
N LEU A 148 7.28 2.63 16.59
CA LEU A 148 6.60 1.79 17.57
C LEU A 148 7.34 0.47 17.81
N GLY A 149 7.76 -0.21 16.75
CA GLY A 149 8.47 -1.49 16.83
C GLY A 149 9.79 -1.39 17.57
N LYS A 150 10.56 -0.30 17.37
CA LYS A 150 11.80 -0.04 18.11
C LYS A 150 11.55 0.36 19.57
N ARG A 151 10.46 1.09 19.83
CA ARG A 151 10.12 1.57 21.18
C ARG A 151 9.60 0.46 22.09
N PHE A 152 8.87 -0.50 21.55
CA PHE A 152 8.20 -1.57 22.30
C PHE A 152 8.57 -2.95 21.76
N ALA A 153 9.86 -3.15 21.44
CA ALA A 153 10.36 -4.37 20.83
C ALA A 153 10.04 -5.61 21.67
N GLU A 154 10.00 -5.48 22.99
CA GLU A 154 9.62 -6.54 23.93
C GLU A 154 8.20 -7.05 23.72
N VAL A 155 7.26 -6.20 23.27
CA VAL A 155 5.87 -6.59 22.98
C VAL A 155 5.75 -7.22 21.58
N GLY A 156 6.58 -6.75 20.64
CA GLY A 156 6.63 -7.29 19.28
C GLY A 156 7.21 -8.70 19.19
N ASN A 157 8.08 -9.07 20.13
CA ASN A 157 8.73 -10.39 20.18
C ASN A 157 7.95 -11.45 20.99
N LEU A 158 6.74 -11.13 21.47
CA LEU A 158 5.88 -12.06 22.23
C LEU A 158 5.16 -13.09 21.35
#